data_AF-A0A849TPY3-F1
#
_entry.id   AF-A0A849TPY3-F1
#
_cell.length_a   1.000
_cell.length_b   1.000
_cell.length_c   1.000
_cell.angle_alpha   90.00
_cell.angle_beta   90.00
_cell.angle_gamma   90.00
#
_symmetry.space_group_name_H-M   'P 1'
#
loop_
_entity.id
_entity.type
_entity.pdbx_description
1 polymer ?
#
loop_
_entity_poly.entity_id
_entity_poly.type
_entity_poly.pdbx_seq_one_letter_code
_entity_poly.pdbx_strand_id
1 'polypeptide(L)'
;MSMAAPKLTKDRQEVLLKFKELLDKANVACEAFRQSGDGTLPGDMYFELRVSSINLLTRLASEGSIYVQELKKMNPNAFSMKGVLEAARADYLQGFMTDHRLLISAEVFSDMLVQAEVLLDHAYKDAAAVIIRAVLEDGARKLCEAHKIEVGKRDTIQQLNEKLYKEHAYTALVHKEIIAKAEIGNCAAHGRFDQYKKDDVAAFLEFVLRFLAQYLR
;
A
#
# COMPACT_ATOMS: atom_id res chain seq x y z
N MET A 1 11.28 34.14 6.17
CA MET A 1 10.00 33.59 5.68
C MET A 1 9.78 32.26 6.39
N SER A 2 8.70 32.16 7.17
CA SER A 2 8.35 30.94 7.91
C SER A 2 8.05 29.82 6.90
N MET A 3 8.86 28.76 6.88
CA MET A 3 8.53 27.54 6.15
C MET A 3 7.38 26.87 6.90
N ALA A 4 6.16 27.08 6.42
CA ALA A 4 5.01 26.34 6.90
C ALA A 4 5.27 24.84 6.68
N ALA A 5 5.26 24.07 7.76
CA ALA A 5 5.42 22.63 7.70
C ALA A 5 4.38 22.03 6.73
N PRO A 6 4.77 21.09 5.85
CA PRO A 6 3.87 20.51 4.86
C PRO A 6 2.66 19.88 5.55
N LYS A 7 1.45 20.24 5.10
CA LYS A 7 0.19 19.69 5.64
C LYS A 7 0.18 18.18 5.44
N LEU A 8 0.10 17.44 6.54
CA LEU A 8 -0.04 15.98 6.57
C LEU A 8 -1.35 15.58 5.87
N THR A 9 -1.34 14.54 5.04
CA THR A 9 -2.56 13.94 4.45
C THR A 9 -3.54 13.53 5.56
N LYS A 10 -4.86 13.58 5.31
CA LYS A 10 -5.90 13.23 6.30
C LYS A 10 -5.65 11.87 6.98
N ASP A 11 -5.25 10.86 6.21
CA ASP A 11 -4.93 9.52 6.72
C ASP A 11 -3.73 9.54 7.69
N ARG A 12 -2.68 10.27 7.33
CA ARG A 12 -1.50 10.50 8.20
C ARG A 12 -1.84 11.25 9.49
N GLN A 13 -2.80 12.18 9.46
CA GLN A 13 -3.28 12.86 10.67
C GLN A 13 -4.03 11.90 11.60
N GLU A 14 -4.91 11.05 11.05
CA GLU A 14 -5.64 10.04 11.81
C GLU A 14 -4.70 9.00 12.44
N VAL A 15 -3.68 8.56 11.71
CA VAL A 15 -2.64 7.64 12.23
C VAL A 15 -1.86 8.28 13.38
N LEU A 16 -1.43 9.53 13.24
CA LEU A 16 -0.70 10.23 14.31
C LEU A 16 -1.59 10.47 15.54
N LEU A 17 -2.88 10.74 15.35
CA LEU A 17 -3.83 10.83 16.44
C LEU A 17 -3.97 9.49 17.17
N LYS A 18 -4.02 8.38 16.42
CA LYS A 18 -4.09 7.03 17.02
C LYS A 18 -2.83 6.66 17.78
N PHE A 19 -1.65 6.98 17.25
CA PHE A 19 -0.39 6.83 17.99
C PHE A 19 -0.39 7.63 19.29
N LYS A 20 -0.87 8.87 19.27
CA LYS A 20 -0.98 9.70 20.48
C LYS A 20 -1.90 9.04 21.52
N GLU A 21 -3.10 8.63 21.13
CA GLU A 21 -4.05 7.93 22.01
C GLU A 21 -3.42 6.70 22.67
N LEU A 22 -2.73 5.85 21.89
CA LEU A 22 -2.09 4.64 22.40
C LEU A 22 -0.91 4.93 23.32
N LEU A 23 -0.13 5.97 23.04
CA LEU A 23 0.96 6.40 23.92
C LEU A 23 0.45 6.98 25.24
N ASP A 24 -0.64 7.74 25.21
CA ASP A 24 -1.29 8.25 26.43
C ASP A 24 -1.79 7.07 27.28
N LYS A 25 -2.44 6.05 26.68
CA LYS A 25 -2.82 4.81 27.36
C LYS A 25 -1.61 4.04 27.90
N ALA A 26 -0.52 3.98 27.15
CA ALA A 26 0.71 3.33 27.58
C ALA A 26 1.35 4.02 28.79
N ASN A 27 1.28 5.36 28.87
CA ASN A 27 1.74 6.11 30.04
C ASN A 27 0.93 5.77 31.29
N VAL A 28 -0.41 5.75 31.18
CA VAL A 28 -1.29 5.33 32.29
C VAL A 28 -0.99 3.89 32.72
N ALA A 29 -0.79 2.98 31.76
CA ALA A 29 -0.40 1.60 32.06
C ALA A 29 0.97 1.52 32.76
N CYS A 30 1.95 2.35 32.37
CA CYS A 30 3.25 2.41 33.03
C CYS A 30 3.14 2.92 34.48
N GLU A 31 2.27 3.90 34.73
CA GLU A 31 2.01 4.41 36.08
C GLU A 31 1.36 3.34 36.96
N ALA A 32 0.33 2.66 36.44
CA ALA A 32 -0.30 1.53 37.13
C ALA A 32 0.70 0.42 37.44
N PHE A 33 1.57 0.08 36.47
CA PHE A 33 2.63 -0.91 36.65
C PHE A 33 3.63 -0.51 37.74
N ARG A 34 4.02 0.77 37.84
CA ARG A 34 4.91 1.25 38.93
C ARG A 34 4.26 1.18 40.31
N GLN A 35 2.95 1.38 40.37
CA GLN A 35 2.18 1.33 41.61
C GLN A 35 1.84 -0.11 42.03
N SER A 36 1.86 -1.05 41.08
CA SER A 36 1.75 -2.47 41.38
C SER A 36 3.01 -2.94 42.13
N GLY A 37 2.86 -3.26 43.42
CA GLY A 37 3.97 -3.75 44.24
C GLY A 37 4.50 -5.13 43.81
N ASP A 38 3.77 -5.83 42.94
CA ASP A 38 4.09 -7.14 42.40
C ASP A 38 4.58 -7.11 40.94
N GLY A 39 4.66 -5.92 40.32
CA GLY A 39 5.11 -5.76 38.94
C GLY A 39 4.15 -6.38 37.91
N THR A 40 2.84 -6.42 38.21
CA THR A 40 1.82 -6.94 37.31
C THR A 40 0.97 -5.82 36.70
N LEU A 41 0.59 -5.99 35.44
CA LEU A 41 -0.35 -5.09 34.77
C LEU A 41 -1.75 -5.73 34.81
N PRO A 42 -2.80 -4.97 35.16
CA PRO A 42 -4.17 -5.44 35.01
C PRO A 42 -4.41 -6.00 33.60
N GLY A 43 -5.02 -7.17 33.52
CA GLY A 43 -5.16 -7.91 32.26
C GLY A 43 -5.94 -7.14 31.21
N ASP A 44 -6.99 -6.43 31.61
CA ASP A 44 -7.78 -5.53 30.76
C ASP A 44 -6.93 -4.41 30.14
N MET A 45 -6.15 -3.69 30.96
CA MET A 45 -5.23 -2.64 30.48
C MET A 45 -4.19 -3.21 29.52
N TYR A 46 -3.63 -4.38 29.86
CA TYR A 46 -2.69 -5.07 28.99
C TYR A 46 -3.30 -5.43 27.64
N PHE A 47 -4.44 -6.11 27.64
CA PHE A 47 -5.08 -6.59 26.42
C PHE A 47 -5.59 -5.43 25.56
N GLU A 48 -6.21 -4.42 26.15
CA GLU A 48 -6.69 -3.26 25.41
C GLU A 48 -5.53 -2.56 24.68
N LEU A 49 -4.45 -2.25 25.40
CA LEU A 49 -3.29 -1.56 24.83
C LEU A 49 -2.60 -2.42 23.79
N ARG A 50 -2.34 -3.70 24.10
CA ARG A 50 -1.64 -4.62 23.20
C ARG A 50 -2.42 -4.88 21.92
N VAL A 51 -3.70 -5.22 22.02
CA VAL A 51 -4.54 -5.53 20.84
C VAL A 51 -4.72 -4.29 19.99
N SER A 52 -4.97 -3.12 20.59
CA SER A 52 -5.10 -1.87 19.84
C SER A 52 -3.80 -1.46 19.15
N SER A 53 -2.66 -1.70 19.79
CA SER A 53 -1.33 -1.49 19.20
C SER A 53 -1.07 -2.42 18.03
N ILE A 54 -1.34 -3.73 18.19
CA ILE A 54 -1.21 -4.71 17.10
C ILE A 54 -2.12 -4.33 15.93
N ASN A 55 -3.36 -3.91 16.17
CA ASN A 55 -4.28 -3.51 15.10
C ASN A 55 -3.74 -2.31 14.31
N LEU A 56 -3.34 -1.23 15.00
CA LEU A 56 -2.72 -0.08 14.34
C LEU A 56 -1.47 -0.51 13.56
N LEU A 57 -0.57 -1.26 14.20
CA LEU A 57 0.71 -1.62 13.62
C LEU A 57 0.57 -2.63 12.49
N THR A 58 -0.45 -3.47 12.46
CA THR A 58 -0.72 -4.38 11.32
C THR A 58 -1.28 -3.62 10.12
N ARG A 59 -1.94 -2.48 10.35
CA ARG A 59 -2.36 -1.56 9.29
C ARG A 59 -1.20 -0.72 8.75
N LEU A 60 -0.15 -0.50 9.54
CA LEU A 60 0.99 0.35 9.18
C LEU A 60 2.28 -0.41 8.84
N ALA A 61 2.42 -1.65 9.30
CA ALA A 61 3.50 -2.59 9.05
C ALA A 61 2.94 -4.02 9.00
N SER A 62 3.61 -4.94 8.30
CA SER A 62 3.05 -6.28 8.07
C SER A 62 2.95 -7.08 9.35
N GLU A 63 2.17 -8.16 9.32
CA GLU A 63 2.08 -9.07 10.46
C GLU A 63 3.45 -9.67 10.83
N GLY A 64 4.38 -9.75 9.86
CA GLY A 64 5.76 -10.15 10.04
C GLY A 64 6.72 -9.03 10.51
N SER A 65 6.23 -7.80 10.67
CA SER A 65 7.08 -6.68 11.11
C SER A 65 7.61 -6.89 12.53
N ILE A 66 8.80 -6.34 12.78
CA ILE A 66 9.44 -6.44 14.09
C ILE A 66 8.53 -5.91 15.21
N TYR A 67 7.79 -4.83 14.96
CA TYR A 67 6.86 -4.24 15.92
C TYR A 67 5.74 -5.19 16.33
N VAL A 68 5.06 -5.80 15.35
CA VAL A 68 3.96 -6.73 15.59
C VAL A 68 4.48 -8.00 16.25
N GLN A 69 5.64 -8.49 15.83
CA GLN A 69 6.26 -9.70 16.40
C GLN A 69 6.68 -9.51 17.86
N GLU A 70 7.29 -8.37 18.21
CA GLU A 70 7.65 -8.04 19.59
C GLU A 70 6.40 -7.98 20.49
N LEU A 71 5.34 -7.30 20.05
CA LEU A 71 4.08 -7.25 20.81
C LEU A 71 3.41 -8.62 20.93
N LYS A 72 3.50 -9.49 19.92
CA LYS A 72 2.91 -10.83 19.98
C LYS A 72 3.64 -11.75 20.95
N LYS A 73 4.97 -11.70 20.99
CA LYS A 73 5.81 -12.62 21.76
C LYS A 73 6.13 -12.15 23.17
N MET A 74 5.92 -10.86 23.48
CA MET A 74 6.25 -10.33 24.81
C MET A 74 5.37 -10.87 25.92
N ASN A 75 5.97 -10.96 27.11
CA ASN A 75 5.23 -11.07 28.36
C ASN A 75 4.56 -9.73 28.72
N PRO A 76 3.51 -9.72 29.55
CA PRO A 76 2.85 -8.49 29.98
C PRO A 76 3.82 -7.48 30.62
N ASN A 77 4.09 -6.39 29.90
CA ASN A 77 4.96 -5.31 30.37
C ASN A 77 4.56 -3.97 29.73
N ALA A 78 4.15 -3.01 30.55
CA ALA A 78 3.69 -1.70 30.09
C ALA A 78 4.81 -0.89 29.41
N PHE A 79 6.03 -0.96 29.94
CA PHE A 79 7.18 -0.21 29.40
C PHE A 79 7.63 -0.76 28.04
N SER A 80 7.63 -2.08 27.86
CA SER A 80 7.96 -2.71 26.59
C SER A 80 6.95 -2.33 25.51
N MET A 81 5.64 -2.36 25.81
CA MET A 81 4.60 -1.91 24.86
C MET A 81 4.79 -0.44 24.48
N LYS A 82 5.06 0.42 25.47
CA LYS A 82 5.36 1.85 25.22
C LYS A 82 6.56 2.02 24.31
N GLY A 83 7.67 1.32 24.58
CA GLY A 83 8.90 1.38 23.79
C GLY A 83 8.68 0.96 22.33
N VAL A 84 7.92 -0.12 22.10
CA VAL A 84 7.58 -0.57 20.74
C VAL A 84 6.72 0.47 20.00
N LEU A 85 5.73 1.07 20.67
CA LEU A 85 4.91 2.14 20.09
C LEU A 85 5.71 3.41 19.78
N GLU A 86 6.66 3.79 20.64
CA GLU A 86 7.53 4.95 20.40
C GLU A 86 8.46 4.71 19.22
N ALA A 87 9.05 3.52 19.11
CA ALA A 87 9.88 3.12 17.98
C ALA A 87 9.07 3.14 16.67
N ALA A 88 7.92 2.47 16.65
CA ALA A 88 7.07 2.43 15.46
C ALA A 88 6.58 3.83 15.04
N ARG A 89 6.21 4.68 16.00
CA ARG A 89 5.83 6.07 15.72
C ARG A 89 6.98 6.88 15.13
N ALA A 90 8.20 6.71 15.66
CA ALA A 90 9.39 7.39 15.16
C ALA A 90 9.67 6.99 13.71
N ASP A 91 9.66 5.69 13.43
CA ASP A 91 9.85 5.14 12.08
C ASP A 91 8.74 5.59 11.13
N TYR A 92 7.48 5.61 11.56
CA TYR A 92 6.37 6.14 10.79
C TYR A 92 6.57 7.62 10.42
N LEU A 93 7.02 8.44 11.38
CA LEU A 93 7.27 9.87 11.16
C LEU A 93 8.43 10.11 10.19
N GLN A 94 9.45 9.26 10.26
CA GLN A 94 10.63 9.30 9.39
C GLN A 94 10.41 8.64 8.02
N GLY A 95 9.27 7.94 7.83
CA GLY A 95 8.93 7.28 6.57
C GLY A 95 9.56 5.90 6.39
N PHE A 96 10.02 5.26 7.47
CA PHE A 96 10.61 3.92 7.45
C PHE A 96 9.60 2.77 7.60
N MET A 97 8.33 3.07 7.92
CA MET A 97 7.26 2.05 7.90
C MET A 97 6.72 1.86 6.47
N THR A 98 6.78 0.63 5.96
CA THR A 98 6.28 0.23 4.64
C THR A 98 4.77 0.46 4.52
N ASP A 99 4.31 1.12 3.45
CA ASP A 99 2.88 1.39 3.26
C ASP A 99 2.11 0.11 2.94
N HIS A 100 1.21 -0.31 3.85
CA HIS A 100 0.33 -1.46 3.66
C HIS A 100 -0.55 -1.35 2.44
N ARG A 101 -0.92 -0.13 2.04
CA ARG A 101 -1.67 0.05 0.80
C ARG A 101 -0.87 -0.51 -0.36
N LEU A 102 0.43 -0.28 -0.42
CA LEU A 102 1.27 -0.81 -1.50
C LEU A 102 1.36 -2.35 -1.44
N LEU A 103 1.47 -2.94 -0.25
CA LEU A 103 1.51 -4.40 -0.08
C LEU A 103 0.17 -5.09 -0.42
N ILE A 104 -0.95 -4.58 0.11
CA ILE A 104 -2.31 -5.08 -0.21
C ILE A 104 -2.58 -4.90 -1.71
N SER A 105 -2.11 -3.80 -2.27
CA SER A 105 -2.22 -3.56 -3.70
C SER A 105 -1.44 -4.58 -4.51
N ALA A 106 -0.23 -4.92 -4.11
CA ALA A 106 0.56 -5.94 -4.76
C ALA A 106 -0.12 -7.32 -4.69
N GLU A 107 -0.74 -7.67 -3.56
CA GLU A 107 -1.50 -8.91 -3.38
C GLU A 107 -2.75 -8.94 -4.28
N VAL A 108 -3.57 -7.88 -4.25
CA VAL A 108 -4.77 -7.76 -5.11
C VAL A 108 -4.39 -7.77 -6.59
N PHE A 109 -3.32 -7.06 -6.97
CA PHE A 109 -2.82 -7.09 -8.35
C PHE A 109 -2.36 -8.49 -8.75
N SER A 110 -1.64 -9.18 -7.88
CA SER A 110 -1.21 -10.56 -8.12
C SER A 110 -2.43 -11.46 -8.37
N ASP A 111 -3.44 -11.43 -7.50
CA ASP A 111 -4.65 -12.24 -7.65
C ASP A 111 -5.43 -11.92 -8.94
N MET A 112 -5.55 -10.63 -9.29
CA MET A 112 -6.20 -10.21 -10.53
C MET A 112 -5.42 -10.65 -11.77
N LEU A 113 -4.09 -10.58 -11.76
CA LEU A 113 -3.26 -11.00 -12.89
C LEU A 113 -3.26 -12.54 -13.04
N VAL A 114 -3.31 -13.29 -11.95
CA VAL A 114 -3.53 -14.75 -11.97
C VAL A 114 -4.89 -15.08 -12.58
N GLN A 115 -5.96 -14.37 -12.23
CA GLN A 115 -7.27 -14.55 -12.86
C GLN A 115 -7.24 -14.23 -14.36
N ALA A 116 -6.52 -13.17 -14.75
CA ALA A 116 -6.35 -12.82 -16.16
C ALA A 116 -5.58 -13.90 -16.94
N GLU A 117 -4.56 -14.51 -16.34
CA GLU A 117 -3.82 -15.63 -16.91
C GLU A 117 -4.73 -16.85 -17.13
N VAL A 118 -5.51 -17.24 -16.11
CA VAL A 118 -6.47 -18.35 -16.21
C VAL A 118 -7.51 -18.09 -17.32
N LEU A 119 -8.04 -16.87 -17.42
CA LEU A 119 -8.96 -16.50 -18.50
C LEU A 119 -8.31 -16.60 -19.87
N LEU A 120 -7.06 -16.17 -20.00
CA LEU A 120 -6.32 -16.23 -21.24
C LEU A 120 -6.09 -17.68 -21.69
N ASP A 121 -5.76 -18.57 -20.76
CA ASP A 121 -5.62 -20.01 -21.00
C ASP A 121 -6.92 -20.65 -21.50
N HIS A 122 -8.06 -20.23 -20.95
CA HIS A 122 -9.38 -20.69 -21.37
C HIS A 122 -9.97 -19.93 -22.56
N ALA A 123 -9.13 -19.21 -23.32
CA ALA A 123 -9.48 -18.46 -24.53
C ALA A 123 -10.44 -17.27 -24.32
N TYR A 124 -10.59 -16.79 -23.08
CA TYR A 124 -11.32 -15.57 -22.75
C TYR A 124 -10.42 -14.33 -22.82
N LYS A 125 -9.82 -14.09 -24.00
CA LYS A 125 -8.82 -13.02 -24.21
C LYS A 125 -9.33 -11.62 -23.85
N ASP A 126 -10.60 -11.36 -24.12
CA ASP A 126 -11.18 -10.02 -23.98
C ASP A 126 -11.40 -9.69 -22.49
N ALA A 127 -11.89 -10.67 -21.72
CA ALA A 127 -12.03 -10.54 -20.27
C ALA A 127 -10.66 -10.39 -19.59
N ALA A 128 -9.66 -11.19 -20.00
CA ALA A 128 -8.29 -11.05 -19.52
C ALA A 128 -7.74 -9.64 -19.78
N ALA A 129 -7.92 -9.10 -21.00
CA ALA A 129 -7.45 -7.77 -21.37
C ALA A 129 -8.10 -6.65 -20.52
N VAL A 130 -9.38 -6.78 -20.16
CA VAL A 130 -10.07 -5.83 -19.27
C VAL A 130 -9.47 -5.85 -17.86
N ILE A 131 -9.20 -7.04 -17.30
CA ILE A 131 -8.59 -7.18 -15.98
C ILE A 131 -7.17 -6.61 -15.96
N ILE A 132 -6.34 -6.98 -16.94
CA ILE A 132 -4.95 -6.49 -17.06
C ILE A 132 -4.93 -4.96 -17.19
N ARG A 133 -5.87 -4.38 -17.95
CA ARG A 133 -6.03 -2.92 -18.05
C ARG A 133 -6.31 -2.29 -16.69
N ALA A 134 -7.26 -2.84 -15.93
CA ALA A 134 -7.62 -2.29 -14.63
C ALA A 134 -6.41 -2.28 -13.68
N VAL A 135 -5.62 -3.35 -13.70
CA VAL A 135 -4.38 -3.45 -12.90
C VAL A 135 -3.34 -2.43 -13.36
N LEU A 136 -3.12 -2.26 -14.68
CA LEU A 136 -2.20 -1.23 -15.19
C LEU A 136 -2.63 0.18 -14.78
N GLU A 137 -3.92 0.49 -14.87
CA GLU A 137 -4.44 1.81 -14.50
C GLU A 137 -4.20 2.11 -13.02
N ASP A 138 -4.57 1.17 -12.15
CA ASP A 138 -4.42 1.34 -10.71
C ASP A 138 -2.94 1.35 -10.29
N GLY A 139 -2.10 0.55 -10.94
CA GLY A 139 -0.65 0.60 -10.77
C GLY A 139 -0.05 1.95 -11.18
N ALA A 140 -0.48 2.52 -12.30
CA ALA A 140 -0.05 3.86 -12.73
C ALA A 140 -0.52 4.95 -11.75
N ARG A 141 -1.75 4.85 -11.20
CA ARG A 141 -2.22 5.78 -10.17
C ARG A 141 -1.35 5.72 -8.91
N LYS A 142 -1.03 4.52 -8.42
CA LYS A 142 -0.15 4.34 -7.26
C LYS A 142 1.25 4.86 -7.50
N LEU A 143 1.78 4.68 -8.71
CA LEU A 143 3.08 5.25 -9.07
C LEU A 143 3.03 6.79 -9.07
N CYS A 144 1.96 7.40 -9.59
CA CYS A 144 1.76 8.85 -9.47
C CYS A 144 1.77 9.29 -8.00
N GLU A 145 1.05 8.58 -7.12
CA GLU A 145 1.02 8.87 -5.69
C GLU A 145 2.40 8.77 -5.04
N ALA A 146 3.17 7.72 -5.35
CA ALA A 146 4.55 7.55 -4.87
C ALA A 146 5.48 8.70 -5.32
N HIS A 147 5.26 9.22 -6.53
CA HIS A 147 5.94 10.40 -7.07
C HIS A 147 5.31 11.74 -6.64
N LYS A 148 4.28 11.73 -5.79
CA LYS A 148 3.55 12.93 -5.31
C LYS A 148 2.90 13.75 -6.45
N ILE A 149 2.49 13.07 -7.51
CA ILE A 149 1.81 13.63 -8.67
C ILE A 149 0.30 13.66 -8.40
N GLU A 150 -0.36 14.78 -8.66
CA GLU A 150 -1.81 14.88 -8.49
C GLU A 150 -2.56 14.03 -9.53
N VAL A 151 -3.44 13.15 -9.03
CA VAL A 151 -4.26 12.24 -9.84
C VAL A 151 -5.73 12.67 -9.80
N GLY A 152 -6.30 12.93 -10.97
CA GLY A 152 -7.73 13.19 -11.14
C GLY A 152 -8.55 11.90 -11.11
N LYS A 153 -9.76 11.96 -10.54
CA LYS A 153 -10.69 10.82 -10.47
C LYS A 153 -11.06 10.22 -11.84
N ARG A 154 -10.97 11.02 -12.91
CA ARG A 154 -11.30 10.60 -14.29
C ARG A 154 -10.07 10.54 -15.19
N ASP A 155 -8.87 10.62 -14.62
CA ASP A 155 -7.66 10.53 -15.43
C ASP A 155 -7.58 9.16 -16.09
N THR A 156 -7.39 9.13 -17.40
CA THR A 156 -7.17 7.89 -18.17
C THR A 156 -5.74 7.37 -17.98
N ILE A 157 -5.49 6.11 -18.35
CA ILE A 157 -4.12 5.54 -18.37
C ILE A 157 -3.16 6.44 -19.16
N GLN A 158 -3.60 6.98 -20.29
CA GLN A 158 -2.79 7.89 -21.10
C GLN A 158 -2.47 9.18 -20.33
N GLN A 159 -3.43 9.78 -19.64
CA GLN A 159 -3.19 10.98 -18.84
C GLN A 159 -2.24 10.72 -17.66
N LEU A 160 -2.38 9.56 -17.00
CA LEU A 160 -1.46 9.13 -15.94
C LEU A 160 -0.04 8.92 -16.50
N ASN A 161 0.08 8.23 -17.64
CA ASN A 161 1.34 7.96 -18.32
C ASN A 161 2.08 9.26 -18.70
N GLU A 162 1.36 10.25 -19.22
CA GLU A 162 1.92 11.55 -19.55
C GLU A 162 2.45 12.29 -18.32
N LYS A 163 1.71 12.24 -17.20
CA LYS A 163 2.15 12.88 -15.95
C LYS A 163 3.43 12.23 -15.42
N LEU A 164 3.46 10.91 -15.37
CA LEU A 164 4.62 10.13 -14.92
C LEU A 164 5.86 10.35 -15.80
N TYR A 165 5.67 10.40 -17.11
CA TYR A 165 6.77 10.64 -18.05
C TYR A 165 7.36 12.06 -17.91
N LYS A 166 6.50 13.08 -17.72
CA LYS A 166 6.94 14.46 -17.49
C LYS A 166 7.78 14.62 -16.21
N GLU A 167 7.47 13.84 -15.19
CA GLU A 167 8.23 13.78 -13.93
C GLU A 167 9.41 12.79 -13.96
N HIS A 168 9.75 12.28 -15.15
CA HIS A 168 10.87 11.36 -15.36
C HIS A 168 10.80 10.08 -14.51
N ALA A 169 9.60 9.59 -14.19
CA ALA A 169 9.41 8.37 -13.40
C ALA A 169 9.93 7.11 -14.13
N TYR A 170 10.00 7.14 -15.46
CA TYR A 170 10.57 6.09 -16.29
C TYR A 170 11.03 6.61 -17.66
N THR A 171 11.65 5.73 -18.44
CA THR A 171 12.22 6.05 -19.75
C THR A 171 11.15 6.25 -20.83
N ALA A 172 11.53 6.90 -21.93
CA ALA A 172 10.66 7.04 -23.11
C ALA A 172 10.25 5.69 -23.72
N LEU A 173 11.03 4.62 -23.50
CA LEU A 173 10.68 3.28 -23.95
C LEU A 173 9.44 2.76 -23.20
N VAL A 174 9.46 2.85 -21.87
CA VAL A 174 8.34 2.42 -21.01
C VAL A 174 7.09 3.26 -21.29
N HIS A 175 7.25 4.57 -21.47
CA HIS A 175 6.15 5.46 -21.86
C HIS A 175 5.43 4.97 -23.13
N LYS A 176 6.19 4.59 -24.16
CA LYS A 176 5.62 4.07 -25.43
C LYS A 176 5.03 2.67 -25.29
N GLU A 177 5.62 1.80 -24.47
CA GLU A 177 5.02 0.50 -24.16
C GLU A 177 3.67 0.68 -23.48
N ILE A 178 3.55 1.58 -22.49
CA ILE A 178 2.27 1.87 -21.83
C ILE A 178 1.22 2.36 -22.83
N ILE A 179 1.59 3.22 -23.79
CA ILE A 179 0.66 3.67 -24.85
C ILE A 179 0.12 2.47 -25.64
N ALA A 180 1.02 1.61 -26.13
CA ALA A 180 0.64 0.44 -26.91
C ALA A 180 -0.28 -0.51 -26.13
N LYS A 181 0.05 -0.76 -24.86
CA LYS A 181 -0.73 -1.65 -23.98
C LYS A 181 -2.06 -1.05 -23.55
N ALA A 182 -2.11 0.26 -23.30
CA ALA A 182 -3.35 0.97 -23.00
C ALA A 182 -4.34 0.92 -24.17
N GLU A 183 -3.85 0.87 -25.42
CA GLU A 183 -4.73 0.72 -26.58
C GLU A 183 -5.41 -0.65 -26.63
N ILE A 184 -4.70 -1.74 -26.30
CA ILE A 184 -5.29 -3.08 -26.19
C ILE A 184 -6.42 -3.07 -25.15
N GLY A 185 -6.15 -2.53 -23.96
CA GLY A 185 -7.17 -2.40 -22.91
C GLY A 185 -8.34 -1.49 -23.30
N ASN A 186 -8.10 -0.44 -24.08
CA ASN A 186 -9.14 0.44 -24.60
C ASN A 186 -10.06 -0.32 -25.56
N CYS A 187 -9.49 -1.05 -26.52
CA CYS A 187 -10.25 -1.91 -27.42
C CYS A 187 -11.10 -2.92 -26.64
N ALA A 188 -10.52 -3.57 -25.63
CA ALA A 188 -11.24 -4.53 -24.78
C ALA A 188 -12.44 -3.91 -24.05
N ALA A 189 -12.26 -2.79 -23.35
CA ALA A 189 -13.36 -2.19 -22.58
C ALA A 189 -14.48 -1.58 -23.46
N HIS A 190 -14.19 -1.33 -24.74
CA HIS A 190 -15.15 -0.76 -25.69
C HIS A 190 -15.68 -1.79 -26.70
N GLY A 191 -15.43 -3.09 -26.50
CA GLY A 191 -15.99 -4.15 -27.34
C GLY A 191 -15.34 -4.31 -28.72
N ARG A 192 -14.19 -3.68 -28.97
CA ARG A 192 -13.44 -3.78 -30.23
C ARG A 192 -12.51 -4.98 -30.24
N PHE A 193 -13.09 -6.17 -30.11
CA PHE A 193 -12.36 -7.43 -29.89
C PHE A 193 -11.60 -7.93 -31.11
N ASP A 194 -11.90 -7.42 -32.30
CA ASP A 194 -11.25 -7.70 -33.57
C ASP A 194 -9.89 -6.99 -33.74
N GLN A 195 -9.61 -5.97 -32.92
CA GLN A 195 -8.42 -5.12 -33.04
C GLN A 195 -7.16 -5.71 -32.38
N TYR A 196 -7.27 -6.85 -31.70
CA TYR A 196 -6.15 -7.49 -31.00
C TYR A 196 -6.37 -8.99 -30.84
N LYS A 197 -5.27 -9.74 -30.84
CA LYS A 197 -5.25 -11.21 -30.70
C LYS A 197 -4.80 -11.65 -29.32
N LYS A 198 -4.98 -12.95 -29.03
CA LYS A 198 -4.58 -13.59 -27.75
C LYS A 198 -3.12 -13.29 -27.38
N ASP A 199 -2.20 -13.38 -28.35
CA ASP A 199 -0.77 -13.10 -28.11
C ASP A 199 -0.50 -11.66 -27.66
N ASP A 200 -1.28 -10.69 -28.15
CA ASP A 200 -1.12 -9.28 -27.77
C ASP A 200 -1.48 -9.09 -26.29
N VAL A 201 -2.50 -9.83 -25.84
CA VAL A 201 -2.95 -9.88 -24.43
C VAL A 201 -1.93 -10.62 -23.56
N ALA A 202 -1.33 -11.70 -24.04
CA ALA A 202 -0.24 -12.39 -23.33
C ALA A 202 0.95 -11.45 -23.10
N ALA A 203 1.39 -10.76 -24.16
CA ALA A 203 2.44 -9.76 -24.05
C ALA A 203 2.03 -8.54 -23.20
N PHE A 204 0.73 -8.27 -23.07
CA PHE A 204 0.21 -7.23 -22.17
C PHE A 204 0.33 -7.67 -20.71
N LEU A 205 -0.09 -8.89 -20.38
CA LEU A 205 0.07 -9.50 -19.05
C LEU A 205 1.54 -9.45 -18.60
N GLU A 206 2.46 -9.95 -19.44
CA GLU A 206 3.90 -9.95 -19.14
C GLU A 206 4.45 -8.53 -18.90
N PHE A 207 4.03 -7.56 -19.71
CA PHE A 207 4.43 -6.17 -19.52
C PHE A 207 3.96 -5.63 -18.17
N VAL A 208 2.69 -5.86 -17.80
CA VAL A 208 2.15 -5.35 -16.52
C VAL A 208 2.86 -6.00 -15.34
N LEU A 209 3.10 -7.32 -15.37
CA LEU A 209 3.87 -8.00 -14.33
C LEU A 209 5.26 -7.37 -14.14
N ARG A 210 6.00 -7.14 -15.25
CA ARG A 210 7.32 -6.48 -15.20
C ARG A 210 7.22 -5.04 -14.69
N PHE A 211 6.24 -4.28 -15.16
CA PHE A 211 6.02 -2.89 -14.78
C PHE A 211 5.77 -2.74 -13.28
N LEU A 212 4.83 -3.51 -12.71
CA LEU A 212 4.53 -3.48 -11.28
C LEU A 212 5.77 -3.89 -10.47
N ALA A 213 6.45 -4.98 -10.87
CA ALA A 213 7.62 -5.48 -10.17
C ALA A 213 8.80 -4.50 -10.18
N GLN A 214 8.90 -3.62 -11.17
CA GLN A 214 9.98 -2.65 -11.30
C GLN A 214 9.67 -1.33 -10.59
N TYR A 215 8.42 -0.86 -10.64
CA TYR A 215 8.07 0.51 -10.26
C TYR A 215 7.22 0.65 -8.98
N LEU A 216 6.62 -0.43 -8.47
CA LEU A 216 5.73 -0.40 -7.29
C LEU A 216 6.24 -1.23 -6.11
N ARG A 217 7.56 -1.23 -5.89
CA ARG A 217 8.18 -1.87 -4.72
C ARG A 217 8.14 -1.01 -3.47
#